data_AF-A0A221R9Y3-F1
#
_entry.id   AF-A0A221R9Y3-F1
#
_cell.length_a   1.000
_cell.length_b   1.000
_cell.length_c   1.000
_cell.angle_alpha   90.00
_cell.angle_beta   90.00
_cell.angle_gamma   90.00
#
_symmetry.space_group_name_H-M   'P 1'
#
loop_
_entity.id
_entity.type
_entity.pdbx_description
1 polymer ?
#
loop_
_entity_poly.entity_id
_entity_poly.type
_entity_poly.pdbx_seq_one_letter_code
_entity_poly.pdbx_strand_id
1 'polypeptide(L)'
;MTRRRRLLPALRFAAIAAVVSLASALAAMPAEATTAPSPVPVATATTTATTATGTPAPSTTMSSTTPSSTADPSPTPPTSSPGAPATAPSTAPASPSASPSAAPSGTADTSPTAAPAATAAALPYPVGGAIGAVWTAAGGESSFLGLPVGPETCGQPDGGCFQAFQHGYIFWSPTTGAWAVNGAILGTYAALGHNRGWLGYPTGPETCGQPDGGCFQAFQHGYIFWSPAIGAWAVGGAILGTYAALGHNRGWLGYPTGPETCGQPSGGCFQAFQHGYIFWSPTTGAWAVGGAILSRYASYGHNRGILGYPVGPEVCAGGECIQTFQGGLIGWSSAQGTTVYAMSECNALNNGFSVYGANGSARVTFAIAEAYGVTGVTAVNCFKVAGLFVPQWITDGQAGKAGFKAPGVPSGPTRYDYSPSGSYTVTEAFGVGNPGTALQYTTLNPNSRWGGNPWTPTYNTYFESSSWVGYDENMWYFATRSTHDYRQGAVINYNRPPDSEIVQDAGFAIFLHENKSPTAGCLALDDWAVVDFLQRSRPGDRIIMGVRGDLFR
;
A
#
# COMPACT_ATOMS: atom_id res chain seq x y z
N MET A 1 -43.61 -29.49 31.99
CA MET A 1 -44.12 -28.25 32.65
C MET A 1 -42.90 -27.37 32.85
N THR A 2 -42.69 -26.20 32.24
CA THR A 2 -43.60 -25.15 31.78
C THR A 2 -42.89 -24.40 30.64
N ARG A 3 -43.51 -24.33 29.46
CA ARG A 3 -43.05 -23.51 28.31
C ARG A 3 -43.51 -22.07 28.52
N ARG A 4 -42.66 -21.08 28.21
CA ARG A 4 -43.11 -19.76 27.74
C ARG A 4 -42.39 -19.40 26.45
N ARG A 5 -43.20 -19.22 25.40
CA ARG A 5 -42.89 -18.63 24.09
C ARG A 5 -43.13 -17.11 24.16
N ARG A 6 -42.62 -16.42 23.11
CA ARG A 6 -42.93 -15.08 22.56
C ARG A 6 -41.87 -14.03 22.93
N LEU A 7 -41.45 -13.09 22.07
CA LEU A 7 -41.78 -12.69 20.69
C LEU A 7 -40.66 -11.72 20.24
N LEU A 8 -40.29 -11.72 18.95
CA LEU A 8 -39.50 -10.66 18.32
C LEU A 8 -40.28 -9.32 18.28
N PRO A 9 -39.57 -8.21 17.98
CA PRO A 9 -39.93 -7.47 16.77
C PRO A 9 -38.73 -7.14 15.87
N ALA A 10 -39.03 -7.13 14.56
CA ALA A 10 -38.22 -6.66 13.46
C ALA A 10 -38.35 -5.13 13.24
N LEU A 11 -37.61 -4.61 12.24
CA LEU A 11 -37.48 -3.23 11.73
C LEU A 11 -36.36 -2.42 12.43
N ARG A 12 -35.33 -1.88 11.76
CA ARG A 12 -35.26 -1.26 10.42
C ARG A 12 -33.89 -1.46 9.75
N PHE A 13 -33.91 -1.91 8.49
CA PHE A 13 -32.85 -1.73 7.48
C PHE A 13 -33.51 -0.98 6.31
N ALA A 14 -33.02 0.21 5.95
CA ALA A 14 -33.17 0.83 4.63
C ALA A 14 -32.43 2.18 4.54
N ALA A 15 -31.79 2.40 3.39
CA ALA A 15 -31.10 3.60 2.89
C ALA A 15 -29.71 3.86 3.53
N ILE A 16 -28.62 4.04 2.78
CA ILE A 16 -28.44 4.86 1.57
C ILE A 16 -27.35 4.24 0.67
N ALA A 17 -27.67 4.03 -0.61
CA ALA A 17 -26.73 3.86 -1.71
C ALA A 17 -27.11 4.88 -2.80
N ALA A 18 -26.21 5.83 -3.07
CA ALA A 18 -26.08 6.77 -4.20
C ALA A 18 -25.15 7.87 -3.66
N VAL A 19 -23.99 8.19 -4.24
CA VAL A 19 -23.81 8.90 -5.51
C VAL A 19 -22.39 8.65 -6.03
N VAL A 20 -22.26 8.25 -7.29
CA VAL A 20 -21.08 8.47 -8.14
C VAL A 20 -21.55 9.28 -9.35
N SER A 21 -20.71 10.23 -9.76
CA SER A 21 -20.73 11.03 -11.01
C SER A 21 -21.26 12.46 -10.90
N LEU A 22 -20.35 13.43 -10.77
CA LEU A 22 -20.06 14.39 -11.84
C LEU A 22 -18.73 15.10 -11.56
N ALA A 23 -17.84 15.11 -12.56
CA ALA A 23 -16.59 15.85 -12.56
C ALA A 23 -16.76 17.19 -13.33
N SER A 24 -16.01 18.19 -12.87
CA SER A 24 -15.47 19.34 -13.62
C SER A 24 -16.43 20.42 -14.13
N ALA A 25 -16.39 21.61 -13.51
CA ALA A 25 -16.03 22.87 -14.18
C ALA A 25 -15.97 24.08 -13.22
N LEU A 26 -15.01 24.94 -13.53
CA LEU A 26 -14.88 26.37 -13.25
C LEU A 26 -14.11 26.87 -12.01
N ALA A 27 -13.07 27.63 -12.36
CA ALA A 27 -12.13 28.34 -11.52
C ALA A 27 -12.62 29.76 -11.15
N ALA A 28 -11.92 30.32 -10.16
CA ALA A 28 -11.56 31.74 -10.02
C ALA A 28 -12.46 32.68 -9.16
N MET A 29 -11.97 32.91 -7.94
CA MET A 29 -11.85 34.21 -7.18
C MET A 29 -13.08 34.76 -6.42
N PRO A 30 -12.91 35.68 -5.42
CA PRO A 30 -11.74 36.02 -4.59
C PRO A 30 -12.04 35.99 -3.06
N ALA A 31 -10.98 36.28 -2.29
CA ALA A 31 -10.96 36.44 -0.84
C ALA A 31 -11.75 37.67 -0.33
N GLU A 32 -12.45 37.51 0.80
CA GLU A 32 -12.83 38.62 1.68
C GLU A 32 -12.35 38.35 3.10
N ALA A 33 -11.54 39.30 3.57
CA ALA A 33 -11.08 39.42 4.93
C ALA A 33 -12.24 39.81 5.86
N THR A 34 -12.40 39.09 6.97
CA THR A 34 -13.21 39.59 8.09
C THR A 34 -12.37 39.59 9.38
N THR A 35 -12.30 40.80 9.90
CA THR A 35 -11.64 41.34 11.08
C THR A 35 -11.91 40.58 12.38
N ALA A 36 -10.86 40.36 13.17
CA ALA A 36 -10.91 39.99 14.57
C ALA A 36 -11.26 41.20 15.47
N PRO A 37 -12.04 41.04 16.55
CA PRO A 37 -12.08 42.00 17.63
C PRO A 37 -11.02 41.70 18.72
N SER A 38 -10.30 42.75 19.12
CA SER A 38 -9.33 42.80 20.23
C SER A 38 -10.00 42.73 21.64
N PRO A 39 -9.22 42.49 22.71
CA PRO A 39 -9.69 41.88 23.96
C PRO A 39 -10.06 42.89 25.06
N VAL A 40 -10.88 42.43 26.01
CA VAL A 40 -11.23 43.10 27.27
C VAL A 40 -10.18 42.74 28.35
N PRO A 41 -9.68 43.68 29.17
CA PRO A 41 -8.67 43.39 30.18
C PRO A 41 -9.32 42.95 31.51
N VAL A 42 -8.72 41.97 32.19
CA VAL A 42 -9.04 41.64 33.59
C VAL A 42 -7.77 41.70 34.45
N ALA A 43 -8.01 42.26 35.63
CA ALA A 43 -7.14 42.70 36.68
C ALA A 43 -6.03 41.74 37.14
N THR A 44 -4.92 42.39 37.48
CA THR A 44 -3.83 41.97 38.36
C THR A 44 -4.31 41.55 39.75
N ALA A 45 -3.82 40.41 40.24
CA ALA A 45 -3.78 40.09 41.66
C ALA A 45 -2.37 39.63 42.04
N THR A 46 -1.74 40.44 42.87
CA THR A 46 -0.45 40.24 43.52
C THR A 46 -0.62 39.28 44.70
N THR A 47 0.19 38.23 44.80
CA THR A 47 0.48 37.60 46.09
C THR A 47 1.92 37.10 46.15
N THR A 48 2.48 37.31 47.33
CA THR A 48 3.87 37.40 47.72
C THR A 48 4.49 36.02 48.02
N ALA A 49 5.82 36.02 47.98
CA ALA A 49 6.76 34.93 48.22
C ALA A 49 6.58 34.14 49.54
N THR A 50 7.08 32.89 49.55
CA THR A 50 7.89 32.38 50.69
C THR A 50 8.89 31.33 50.20
N THR A 51 10.12 31.50 50.65
CA THR A 51 11.37 30.79 50.36
C THR A 51 11.57 29.60 51.31
N ALA A 52 12.16 28.50 50.83
CA ALA A 52 12.93 27.52 51.64
C ALA A 52 13.78 26.64 50.69
N THR A 53 15.02 26.97 50.35
CA THR A 53 16.30 26.53 50.96
C THR A 53 16.35 25.08 51.46
N GLY A 54 17.21 24.25 50.85
CA GLY A 54 17.71 23.01 51.46
C GLY A 54 18.26 21.96 50.49
N THR A 55 19.48 22.16 49.95
CA THR A 55 20.38 21.06 49.50
C THR A 55 21.25 20.68 50.71
N PRO A 56 21.72 19.42 50.86
CA PRO A 56 22.95 19.00 50.18
C PRO A 56 22.98 17.52 49.72
N ALA A 57 23.71 17.27 48.62
CA ALA A 57 24.36 15.99 48.28
C ALA A 57 25.69 15.86 49.09
N PRO A 58 26.64 14.93 48.86
CA PRO A 58 26.73 13.78 47.93
C PRO A 58 27.40 12.52 48.55
N SER A 59 27.63 11.47 47.73
CA SER A 59 28.86 10.62 47.66
C SER A 59 28.56 9.27 46.96
N THR A 60 28.96 9.08 45.70
CA THR A 60 30.21 8.43 45.20
C THR A 60 30.41 6.97 45.60
N THR A 61 30.41 6.07 44.60
CA THR A 61 31.52 5.12 44.37
C THR A 61 31.41 4.46 42.99
N MET A 62 32.54 4.45 42.28
CA MET A 62 32.76 3.75 41.01
C MET A 62 32.98 2.25 41.24
N SER A 63 32.70 1.43 40.22
CA SER A 63 33.50 0.25 39.95
C SER A 63 33.52 -0.08 38.46
N SER A 64 34.72 -0.07 37.91
CA SER A 64 35.11 -0.46 36.56
C SER A 64 35.44 -1.95 36.49
N THR A 65 35.00 -2.65 35.46
CA THR A 65 35.67 -3.87 34.95
C THR A 65 35.34 -4.08 33.48
N THR A 66 36.34 -3.91 32.61
CA THR A 66 36.43 -4.50 31.27
C THR A 66 37.01 -5.91 31.39
N PRO A 67 36.73 -6.83 30.44
CA PRO A 67 37.80 -7.15 29.48
C PRO A 67 37.35 -7.49 28.04
N SER A 68 38.15 -7.00 27.10
CA SER A 68 38.71 -7.64 25.89
C SER A 68 38.15 -8.99 25.36
N SER A 69 37.72 -8.98 24.09
CA SER A 69 38.44 -9.52 22.90
C SER A 69 37.72 -10.53 21.99
N THR A 70 38.11 -10.42 20.71
CA THR A 70 38.27 -11.45 19.65
C THR A 70 37.11 -11.82 18.72
N ALA A 71 37.48 -11.72 17.43
CA ALA A 71 37.27 -12.66 16.32
C ALA A 71 36.02 -12.50 15.43
N ASP A 72 36.29 -11.93 14.24
CA ASP A 72 35.68 -12.25 12.94
C ASP A 72 35.97 -13.74 12.58
N PRO A 73 35.16 -14.43 11.76
CA PRO A 73 35.35 -14.27 10.31
C PRO A 73 34.07 -14.36 9.44
N SER A 74 34.14 -13.65 8.32
CA SER A 74 33.33 -13.80 7.10
C SER A 74 33.35 -15.23 6.51
N PRO A 75 32.28 -15.65 5.79
CA PRO A 75 32.36 -16.72 4.81
C PRO A 75 32.24 -16.20 3.36
N THR A 76 33.21 -16.59 2.54
CA THR A 76 33.22 -16.55 1.07
C THR A 76 32.17 -17.49 0.44
N PRO A 77 31.59 -17.18 -0.74
CA PRO A 77 30.78 -18.12 -1.51
C PRO A 77 31.63 -18.94 -2.51
N PRO A 78 31.18 -20.15 -2.90
CA PRO A 78 31.86 -20.96 -3.91
C PRO A 78 31.50 -20.58 -5.35
N THR A 79 32.48 -20.75 -6.23
CA THR A 79 32.44 -20.69 -7.70
C THR A 79 31.90 -21.99 -8.31
N SER A 80 31.14 -21.90 -9.41
CA SER A 80 31.29 -22.78 -10.59
C SER A 80 30.32 -22.42 -11.73
N SER A 81 30.89 -22.23 -12.92
CA SER A 81 30.26 -22.18 -14.25
C SER A 81 30.34 -23.58 -14.90
N PRO A 82 29.40 -23.95 -15.79
CA PRO A 82 29.76 -24.23 -17.20
C PRO A 82 28.65 -23.74 -18.17
N GLY A 83 28.90 -23.25 -19.38
CA GLY A 83 29.63 -23.89 -20.48
C GLY A 83 28.62 -24.39 -21.53
N ALA A 84 28.33 -23.59 -22.58
CA ALA A 84 27.66 -24.03 -23.80
C ALA A 84 28.57 -24.97 -24.63
N PRO A 85 28.05 -25.78 -25.59
CA PRO A 85 28.03 -25.30 -26.99
C PRO A 85 26.98 -25.91 -27.98
N ALA A 86 26.74 -25.14 -29.06
CA ALA A 86 26.69 -25.49 -30.51
C ALA A 86 25.49 -26.23 -31.21
N THR A 87 24.82 -25.49 -32.12
CA THR A 87 24.46 -25.72 -33.58
C THR A 87 24.03 -27.12 -34.09
N ALA A 88 23.15 -27.34 -35.10
CA ALA A 88 22.31 -26.62 -36.09
C ALA A 88 21.48 -27.73 -36.84
N PRO A 89 21.00 -27.58 -38.10
CA PRO A 89 19.95 -26.73 -38.69
C PRO A 89 18.77 -27.53 -39.29
N SER A 90 17.67 -26.87 -39.68
CA SER A 90 16.77 -27.42 -40.70
C SER A 90 16.14 -26.31 -41.55
N THR A 91 16.28 -26.52 -42.85
CA THR A 91 15.94 -25.67 -44.00
C THR A 91 14.46 -25.72 -44.35
N ALA A 92 13.86 -24.58 -44.69
CA ALA A 92 12.66 -24.51 -45.52
C ALA A 92 12.87 -23.45 -46.63
N PRO A 93 12.57 -23.75 -47.91
CA PRO A 93 12.86 -22.87 -49.02
C PRO A 93 11.77 -21.81 -49.23
N ALA A 94 12.23 -20.66 -49.73
CA ALA A 94 11.41 -19.59 -50.28
C ALA A 94 10.76 -20.00 -51.61
N SER A 95 9.59 -19.43 -51.91
CA SER A 95 9.21 -19.12 -53.29
C SER A 95 8.28 -17.89 -53.34
N PRO A 96 8.40 -17.01 -54.36
CA PRO A 96 7.78 -15.68 -54.36
C PRO A 96 6.50 -15.57 -55.21
N SER A 97 5.84 -14.43 -55.00
CA SER A 97 4.70 -13.82 -55.69
C SER A 97 4.70 -13.86 -57.22
N ALA A 98 3.52 -14.04 -57.85
CA ALA A 98 3.04 -13.24 -59.00
C ALA A 98 1.61 -13.66 -59.47
N SER A 99 0.72 -12.68 -59.54
CA SER A 99 -0.38 -12.55 -60.53
C SER A 99 0.13 -11.59 -61.65
N PRO A 100 -0.50 -11.36 -62.85
CA PRO A 100 -1.93 -11.50 -63.19
C PRO A 100 -2.30 -11.86 -64.66
N SER A 101 -3.63 -11.86 -64.90
CA SER A 101 -4.35 -11.46 -66.14
C SER A 101 -4.46 -12.42 -67.34
N ALA A 102 -5.69 -12.81 -67.69
CA ALA A 102 -6.41 -12.39 -68.92
C ALA A 102 -7.64 -13.28 -69.19
N ALA A 103 -8.76 -12.62 -69.51
CA ALA A 103 -9.97 -13.23 -70.09
C ALA A 103 -9.75 -13.61 -71.57
N PRO A 104 -10.65 -14.41 -72.17
CA PRO A 104 -11.57 -13.76 -73.10
C PRO A 104 -13.02 -14.27 -73.07
N SER A 105 -13.88 -13.41 -73.61
CA SER A 105 -15.33 -13.53 -73.82
C SER A 105 -15.75 -14.65 -74.78
N GLY A 106 -16.94 -15.21 -74.54
CA GLY A 106 -17.68 -16.04 -75.51
C GLY A 106 -19.14 -16.18 -75.09
N THR A 107 -20.04 -15.60 -75.88
CA THR A 107 -21.50 -15.59 -75.74
C THR A 107 -22.14 -16.92 -76.15
N ALA A 108 -23.13 -17.41 -75.39
CA ALA A 108 -24.30 -18.11 -75.95
C ALA A 108 -25.42 -18.23 -74.91
N ASP A 109 -26.57 -17.67 -75.27
CA ASP A 109 -27.90 -17.85 -74.70
C ASP A 109 -28.38 -19.30 -74.92
N THR A 110 -28.88 -19.95 -73.88
CA THR A 110 -29.95 -20.95 -73.94
C THR A 110 -30.38 -21.32 -72.52
N SER A 111 -31.57 -20.86 -72.15
CA SER A 111 -32.34 -21.41 -71.04
C SER A 111 -32.66 -22.89 -71.30
N PRO A 112 -32.51 -23.77 -70.30
CA PRO A 112 -33.62 -24.65 -70.02
C PRO A 112 -33.90 -24.82 -68.53
N THR A 113 -35.19 -24.68 -68.21
CA THR A 113 -35.97 -25.56 -67.32
C THR A 113 -35.50 -25.71 -65.88
N ALA A 114 -36.30 -25.13 -64.97
CA ALA A 114 -36.24 -25.36 -63.54
C ALA A 114 -36.18 -26.86 -63.20
N ALA A 115 -35.04 -27.29 -62.68
CA ALA A 115 -34.92 -28.52 -61.91
C ALA A 115 -35.75 -28.39 -60.63
N PRO A 116 -36.42 -29.45 -60.17
CA PRO A 116 -37.25 -29.37 -58.98
C PRO A 116 -36.38 -28.98 -57.79
N ALA A 117 -36.89 -28.07 -56.95
CA ALA A 117 -36.27 -27.72 -55.68
C ALA A 117 -35.90 -29.02 -54.95
N ALA A 118 -34.61 -29.22 -54.70
CA ALA A 118 -34.14 -30.26 -53.82
C ALA A 118 -34.90 -30.08 -52.50
N THR A 119 -35.76 -31.04 -52.17
CA THR A 119 -36.31 -31.16 -50.82
C THR A 119 -35.13 -31.15 -49.87
N ALA A 120 -34.98 -30.05 -49.12
CA ALA A 120 -33.96 -29.91 -48.09
C ALA A 120 -34.00 -31.18 -47.24
N ALA A 121 -32.91 -31.95 -47.26
CA ALA A 121 -32.80 -33.15 -46.46
C ALA A 121 -33.00 -32.73 -44.99
N ALA A 122 -34.04 -33.27 -44.35
CA ALA A 122 -34.32 -32.95 -42.96
C ALA A 122 -33.10 -33.35 -42.11
N LEU A 123 -32.56 -32.40 -41.35
CA LEU A 123 -31.43 -32.66 -40.47
C LEU A 123 -31.77 -33.80 -39.51
N PRO A 124 -30.83 -34.72 -39.21
CA PRO A 124 -31.06 -35.84 -38.30
C PRO A 124 -31.52 -35.40 -36.91
N TYR A 125 -31.10 -34.20 -36.49
CA TYR A 125 -31.56 -33.54 -35.28
C TYR A 125 -32.09 -32.15 -35.63
N PRO A 126 -33.35 -31.83 -35.33
CA PRO A 126 -33.89 -30.51 -35.59
C PRO A 126 -33.16 -29.49 -34.72
N VAL A 127 -32.88 -28.32 -35.30
CA VAL A 127 -32.30 -27.16 -34.60
C VAL A 127 -33.33 -26.04 -34.70
N GLY A 128 -33.91 -25.64 -33.57
CA GLY A 128 -35.03 -24.72 -33.52
C GLY A 128 -34.88 -23.61 -32.48
N GLY A 129 -35.87 -22.72 -32.40
CA GLY A 129 -35.92 -21.66 -31.41
C GLY A 129 -34.70 -20.73 -31.43
N ALA A 130 -34.30 -20.26 -30.24
CA ALA A 130 -33.16 -19.36 -30.10
C ALA A 130 -31.83 -20.02 -30.47
N ILE A 131 -31.68 -21.32 -30.20
CA ILE A 131 -30.49 -22.11 -30.58
C ILE A 131 -30.37 -22.18 -32.11
N GLY A 132 -31.46 -22.51 -32.80
CA GLY A 132 -31.53 -22.53 -34.26
C GLY A 132 -31.27 -21.18 -34.91
N ALA A 133 -31.72 -20.09 -34.30
CA ALA A 133 -31.41 -18.74 -34.77
C ALA A 133 -29.90 -18.45 -34.75
N VAL A 134 -29.21 -18.82 -33.66
CA VAL A 134 -27.74 -18.65 -33.55
C VAL A 134 -27.00 -19.54 -34.54
N TRP A 135 -27.39 -20.81 -34.66
CA TRP A 135 -26.77 -21.73 -35.61
C TRP A 135 -26.93 -21.26 -37.07
N THR A 136 -28.13 -20.82 -37.43
CA THR A 136 -28.42 -20.29 -38.77
C THR A 136 -27.63 -19.02 -39.04
N ALA A 137 -27.58 -18.09 -38.07
CA ALA A 137 -26.82 -16.85 -38.19
C ALA A 137 -25.31 -17.09 -38.33
N ALA A 138 -24.79 -18.18 -37.76
CA ALA A 138 -23.39 -18.59 -37.91
C ALA A 138 -23.07 -19.25 -39.27
N GLY A 139 -24.07 -19.53 -40.11
CA GLY A 139 -23.91 -20.20 -41.41
C GLY A 139 -24.35 -21.67 -41.43
N GLY A 140 -25.09 -22.14 -40.43
CA GLY A 140 -25.68 -23.48 -40.39
C GLY A 140 -24.63 -24.59 -40.44
N GLU A 141 -24.84 -25.58 -41.29
CA GLU A 141 -23.91 -26.70 -41.50
C GLU A 141 -22.52 -26.29 -42.00
N SER A 142 -22.42 -25.13 -42.64
CA SER A 142 -21.14 -24.57 -43.13
C SER A 142 -20.43 -23.72 -42.08
N SER A 143 -21.03 -23.55 -40.90
CA SER A 143 -20.43 -22.78 -39.80
C SER A 143 -19.31 -23.56 -39.09
N PHE A 144 -18.57 -22.85 -38.25
CA PHE A 144 -17.56 -23.44 -37.36
C PHE A 144 -18.13 -24.48 -36.38
N LEU A 145 -19.46 -24.58 -36.20
CA LEU A 145 -20.10 -25.58 -35.35
C LEU A 145 -20.34 -26.91 -36.08
N GLY A 146 -20.54 -26.87 -37.39
CA GLY A 146 -20.95 -28.02 -38.21
C GLY A 146 -22.41 -28.44 -37.97
N LEU A 147 -22.70 -29.72 -38.30
CA LEU A 147 -24.03 -30.31 -38.14
C LEU A 147 -24.36 -30.58 -36.66
N PRO A 148 -25.65 -30.57 -36.26
CA PRO A 148 -26.06 -31.01 -34.94
C PRO A 148 -25.77 -32.52 -34.79
N VAL A 149 -25.29 -32.93 -33.61
CA VAL A 149 -24.97 -34.33 -33.30
C VAL A 149 -25.89 -34.95 -32.24
N GLY A 150 -26.83 -34.16 -31.72
CA GLY A 150 -27.87 -34.62 -30.80
C GLY A 150 -29.06 -33.66 -30.76
N PRO A 151 -30.17 -34.08 -30.13
CA PRO A 151 -31.34 -33.22 -29.94
C PRO A 151 -31.04 -32.10 -28.93
N GLU A 152 -31.83 -31.03 -29.00
CA GLU A 152 -31.86 -30.02 -27.95
C GLU A 152 -32.27 -30.64 -26.61
N THR A 153 -31.47 -30.40 -25.57
CA THR A 153 -31.67 -30.92 -24.22
C THR A 153 -32.02 -29.79 -23.27
N CYS A 154 -33.31 -29.66 -22.95
CA CYS A 154 -33.86 -28.70 -22.00
C CYS A 154 -33.97 -29.27 -20.57
N GLY A 155 -34.35 -28.42 -19.61
CA GLY A 155 -34.41 -28.78 -18.20
C GLY A 155 -33.07 -28.66 -17.48
N GLN A 156 -32.18 -27.82 -18.00
CA GLN A 156 -30.94 -27.43 -17.33
C GLN A 156 -31.23 -26.43 -16.20
N PRO A 157 -30.25 -26.13 -15.32
CA PRO A 157 -30.38 -25.05 -14.33
C PRO A 157 -30.91 -23.76 -14.94
N ASP A 158 -31.68 -22.99 -14.16
CA ASP A 158 -32.30 -21.73 -14.58
C ASP A 158 -33.23 -21.85 -15.82
N GLY A 159 -33.72 -23.05 -16.10
CA GLY A 159 -34.63 -23.33 -17.20
C GLY A 159 -33.96 -23.33 -18.58
N GLY A 160 -32.63 -23.47 -18.63
CA GLY A 160 -31.91 -23.44 -19.88
C GLY A 160 -32.00 -24.73 -20.70
N CYS A 161 -31.51 -24.61 -21.92
CA CYS A 161 -31.38 -25.68 -22.91
C CYS A 161 -29.98 -25.63 -23.52
N PHE A 162 -29.51 -26.75 -24.09
CA PHE A 162 -28.35 -26.74 -24.95
C PHE A 162 -28.53 -27.73 -26.10
N GLN A 163 -27.76 -27.54 -27.17
CA GLN A 163 -27.64 -28.53 -28.24
C GLN A 163 -26.17 -28.71 -28.62
N ALA A 164 -25.79 -29.97 -28.85
CA ALA A 164 -24.45 -30.35 -29.28
C ALA A 164 -24.34 -30.37 -30.80
N PHE A 165 -23.22 -29.87 -31.31
CA PHE A 165 -22.84 -29.85 -32.71
C PHE A 165 -21.47 -30.53 -32.87
N GLN A 166 -21.07 -30.83 -34.11
CA GLN A 166 -19.82 -31.55 -34.42
C GLN A 166 -18.59 -30.91 -33.76
N HIS A 167 -18.55 -29.59 -33.68
CA HIS A 167 -17.39 -28.84 -33.20
C HIS A 167 -17.70 -27.86 -32.07
N GLY A 168 -18.91 -27.92 -31.50
CA GLY A 168 -19.27 -27.03 -30.40
C GLY A 168 -20.63 -27.31 -29.78
N TYR A 169 -21.04 -26.41 -28.89
CA TYR A 169 -22.35 -26.41 -28.27
C TYR A 169 -22.97 -25.04 -28.41
N ILE A 170 -24.29 -24.98 -28.53
CA ILE A 170 -25.03 -23.73 -28.29
C ILE A 170 -25.80 -23.92 -26.99
N PHE A 171 -25.56 -23.03 -26.03
CA PHE A 171 -26.27 -22.99 -24.75
C PHE A 171 -27.25 -21.83 -24.77
N TRP A 172 -28.44 -22.03 -24.22
CA TRP A 172 -29.46 -21.01 -24.07
C TRP A 172 -29.99 -20.99 -22.64
N SER A 173 -30.23 -19.79 -22.11
CA SER A 173 -31.07 -19.59 -20.93
C SER A 173 -32.01 -18.40 -21.15
N PRO A 174 -33.13 -18.31 -20.41
CA PRO A 174 -34.01 -17.15 -20.45
C PRO A 174 -33.28 -15.83 -20.14
N THR A 175 -32.24 -15.89 -19.30
CA THR A 175 -31.51 -14.69 -18.83
C THR A 175 -30.36 -14.26 -19.74
N THR A 176 -29.69 -15.20 -20.41
CA THR A 176 -28.47 -14.91 -21.17
C THR A 176 -28.69 -14.95 -22.67
N GLY A 177 -29.78 -15.57 -23.16
CA GLY A 177 -29.94 -15.86 -24.58
C GLY A 177 -29.09 -17.05 -25.03
N ALA A 178 -29.06 -17.29 -26.35
CA ALA A 178 -28.36 -18.42 -26.95
C ALA A 178 -26.96 -17.99 -27.39
N TRP A 179 -25.93 -18.76 -27.04
CA TRP A 179 -24.55 -18.50 -27.44
C TRP A 179 -23.78 -19.78 -27.73
N ALA A 180 -23.01 -19.74 -28.81
CA ALA A 180 -22.12 -20.81 -29.21
C ALA A 180 -20.83 -20.81 -28.39
N VAL A 181 -20.37 -21.99 -27.99
CA VAL A 181 -19.08 -22.22 -27.34
C VAL A 181 -18.38 -23.37 -28.07
N ASN A 182 -17.15 -23.17 -28.51
CA ASN A 182 -16.42 -24.11 -29.35
C ASN A 182 -14.92 -24.17 -28.99
N GLY A 183 -14.18 -25.06 -29.65
CA GLY A 183 -12.71 -25.10 -29.57
C GLY A 183 -12.14 -25.28 -28.15
N ALA A 184 -11.00 -24.63 -27.89
CA ALA A 184 -10.30 -24.75 -26.62
C ALA A 184 -11.06 -24.12 -25.43
N ILE A 185 -11.83 -23.04 -25.70
CA ILE A 185 -12.71 -22.43 -24.70
C ILE A 185 -13.77 -23.44 -24.25
N LEU A 186 -14.39 -24.15 -25.20
CA LEU A 186 -15.32 -25.24 -24.87
C LEU A 186 -14.65 -26.34 -24.05
N GLY A 187 -13.42 -26.74 -24.40
CA GLY A 187 -12.67 -27.74 -23.64
C GLY A 187 -12.54 -27.36 -22.16
N THR A 188 -12.19 -26.10 -21.88
CA THR A 188 -12.09 -25.57 -20.51
C THR A 188 -13.45 -25.49 -19.84
N TYR A 189 -14.45 -24.98 -20.54
CA TYR A 189 -15.82 -24.87 -20.03
C TYR A 189 -16.41 -26.26 -19.69
N ALA A 190 -16.13 -27.27 -20.51
CA ALA A 190 -16.51 -28.66 -20.28
C ALA A 190 -15.85 -29.23 -19.02
N ALA A 191 -14.54 -29.02 -18.87
CA ALA A 191 -13.79 -29.45 -17.69
C ALA A 191 -14.31 -28.80 -16.39
N LEU A 192 -14.91 -27.62 -16.49
CA LEU A 192 -15.54 -26.91 -15.37
C LEU A 192 -17.01 -27.29 -15.14
N GLY A 193 -17.57 -28.24 -15.90
CA GLY A 193 -18.94 -28.72 -15.73
C GLY A 193 -19.99 -28.01 -16.58
N HIS A 194 -19.56 -27.31 -17.64
CA HIS A 194 -20.43 -26.50 -18.51
C HIS A 194 -21.30 -25.51 -17.69
N ASN A 195 -22.55 -25.33 -18.11
CA ASN A 195 -23.52 -24.42 -17.50
C ASN A 195 -23.96 -24.84 -16.09
N ARG A 196 -23.62 -26.07 -15.69
CA ARG A 196 -23.84 -26.56 -14.31
C ARG A 196 -22.66 -26.24 -13.39
N GLY A 197 -21.52 -25.85 -13.99
CA GLY A 197 -20.35 -25.38 -13.29
C GLY A 197 -20.53 -23.96 -12.76
N TRP A 198 -19.52 -23.50 -12.01
CA TRP A 198 -19.56 -22.19 -11.36
C TRP A 198 -19.57 -21.00 -12.34
N LEU A 199 -19.11 -21.18 -13.59
CA LEU A 199 -19.13 -20.12 -14.61
C LEU A 199 -20.55 -19.75 -15.06
N GLY A 200 -21.50 -20.69 -14.95
CA GLY A 200 -22.84 -20.55 -15.49
C GLY A 200 -22.87 -20.50 -17.03
N TYR A 201 -23.93 -19.94 -17.59
CA TYR A 201 -24.15 -19.85 -19.04
C TYR A 201 -23.22 -18.83 -19.71
N PRO A 202 -22.86 -19.04 -21.00
CA PRO A 202 -22.25 -17.99 -21.82
C PRO A 202 -23.19 -16.79 -21.95
N THR A 203 -22.62 -15.59 -21.98
CA THR A 203 -23.37 -14.31 -22.06
C THR A 203 -23.06 -13.51 -23.33
N GLY A 204 -22.17 -14.01 -24.17
CA GLY A 204 -21.76 -13.36 -25.40
C GLY A 204 -20.98 -14.30 -26.32
N PRO A 205 -20.64 -13.81 -27.52
CA PRO A 205 -19.85 -14.58 -28.46
C PRO A 205 -18.38 -14.68 -28.01
N GLU A 206 -17.66 -15.64 -28.57
CA GLU A 206 -16.20 -15.66 -28.52
C GLU A 206 -15.65 -14.44 -29.30
N THR A 207 -14.78 -13.66 -28.65
CA THR A 207 -14.18 -12.45 -29.21
C THR A 207 -12.68 -12.67 -29.42
N CYS A 208 -12.30 -12.91 -30.67
CA CYS A 208 -10.91 -13.08 -31.11
C CYS A 208 -10.26 -11.77 -31.56
N GLY A 209 -8.96 -11.81 -31.87
CA GLY A 209 -8.17 -10.62 -32.23
C GLY A 209 -7.59 -9.90 -31.01
N GLN A 210 -7.38 -10.64 -29.91
CA GLN A 210 -6.67 -10.15 -28.74
C GLN A 210 -5.15 -10.24 -28.95
N PRO A 211 -4.33 -9.62 -28.07
CA PRO A 211 -2.87 -9.78 -28.11
C PRO A 211 -2.45 -11.24 -28.20
N ASP A 212 -1.33 -11.50 -28.88
CA ASP A 212 -0.80 -12.85 -29.13
C ASP A 212 -1.75 -13.80 -29.88
N GLY A 213 -2.71 -13.24 -30.63
CA GLY A 213 -3.68 -14.01 -31.40
C GLY A 213 -4.76 -14.68 -30.54
N GLY A 214 -4.96 -14.21 -29.31
CA GLY A 214 -5.91 -14.82 -28.39
C GLY A 214 -7.36 -14.46 -28.63
N CYS A 215 -8.21 -15.13 -27.88
CA CYS A 215 -9.66 -14.97 -27.84
C CYS A 215 -10.13 -14.97 -26.37
N PHE A 216 -11.32 -14.45 -26.11
CA PHE A 216 -12.00 -14.69 -24.84
C PHE A 216 -13.50 -14.85 -25.05
N GLN A 217 -14.17 -15.46 -24.07
CA GLN A 217 -15.63 -15.51 -24.03
C GLN A 217 -16.12 -15.20 -22.61
N ALA A 218 -17.21 -14.44 -22.54
CA ALA A 218 -17.87 -14.06 -21.30
C ALA A 218 -18.93 -15.08 -20.89
N PHE A 219 -19.03 -15.33 -19.59
CA PHE A 219 -19.99 -16.20 -18.92
C PHE A 219 -20.63 -15.43 -17.76
N GLN A 220 -21.72 -15.95 -17.19
CA GLN A 220 -22.47 -15.28 -16.12
C GLN A 220 -21.60 -14.87 -14.93
N HIS A 221 -20.62 -15.69 -14.58
CA HIS A 221 -19.79 -15.49 -13.39
C HIS A 221 -18.29 -15.38 -13.68
N GLY A 222 -17.90 -15.28 -14.95
CA GLY A 222 -16.49 -15.17 -15.31
C GLY A 222 -16.21 -15.05 -16.79
N TYR A 223 -14.94 -15.18 -17.14
CA TYR A 223 -14.46 -15.20 -18.51
C TYR A 223 -13.55 -16.41 -18.70
N ILE A 224 -13.54 -16.97 -19.90
CA ILE A 224 -12.48 -17.88 -20.32
C ILE A 224 -11.63 -17.13 -21.35
N PHE A 225 -10.34 -17.01 -21.07
CA PHE A 225 -9.35 -16.43 -21.98
C PHE A 225 -8.54 -17.54 -22.61
N TRP A 226 -8.24 -17.42 -23.90
CA TRP A 226 -7.43 -18.38 -24.64
C TRP A 226 -6.34 -17.67 -25.44
N SER A 227 -5.16 -18.26 -25.50
CA SER A 227 -4.14 -17.92 -26.51
C SER A 227 -3.46 -19.19 -27.04
N PRO A 228 -2.88 -19.15 -28.25
CA PRO A 228 -2.19 -20.30 -28.84
C PRO A 228 -1.05 -20.84 -27.96
N ALA A 229 -0.37 -19.95 -27.22
CA ALA A 229 0.80 -20.31 -26.42
C ALA A 229 0.45 -20.90 -25.05
N ILE A 230 -0.71 -20.55 -24.47
CA ILE A 230 -1.02 -20.81 -23.05
C ILE A 230 -2.22 -21.75 -22.88
N GLY A 231 -3.07 -21.84 -23.91
CA GLY A 231 -4.34 -22.53 -23.81
C GLY A 231 -5.43 -21.67 -23.18
N ALA A 232 -6.53 -22.30 -22.78
CA ALA A 232 -7.73 -21.64 -22.28
C ALA A 232 -7.83 -21.77 -20.76
N TRP A 233 -8.08 -20.65 -20.07
CA TRP A 233 -8.21 -20.61 -18.62
C TRP A 233 -9.32 -19.66 -18.17
N ALA A 234 -10.11 -20.12 -17.20
CA ALA A 234 -11.19 -19.35 -16.61
C ALA A 234 -10.68 -18.39 -15.52
N VAL A 235 -11.27 -17.20 -15.45
CA VAL A 235 -11.03 -16.22 -14.39
C VAL A 235 -12.39 -15.72 -13.89
N GLY A 236 -12.58 -15.72 -12.57
CA GLY A 236 -13.86 -15.39 -11.94
C GLY A 236 -13.74 -14.57 -10.66
N GLY A 237 -14.90 -14.23 -10.08
CA GLY A 237 -15.01 -13.65 -8.75
C GLY A 237 -14.18 -12.37 -8.53
N ALA A 238 -13.61 -12.24 -7.33
CA ALA A 238 -12.83 -11.07 -6.96
C ALA A 238 -11.50 -10.95 -7.74
N ILE A 239 -10.89 -12.09 -8.11
CA ILE A 239 -9.68 -12.11 -8.96
C ILE A 239 -9.98 -11.50 -10.33
N LEU A 240 -11.12 -11.85 -10.93
CA LEU A 240 -11.56 -11.22 -12.18
C LEU A 240 -11.77 -9.72 -12.02
N GLY A 241 -12.34 -9.27 -10.89
CA GLY A 241 -12.51 -7.84 -10.61
C GLY A 241 -11.19 -7.07 -10.67
N THR A 242 -10.16 -7.57 -9.99
CA THR A 242 -8.81 -6.99 -10.03
C THR A 242 -8.18 -7.12 -11.42
N TYR A 243 -8.31 -8.26 -12.07
CA TYR A 243 -7.78 -8.48 -13.41
C TYR A 243 -8.42 -7.52 -14.45
N ALA A 244 -9.72 -7.27 -14.35
CA ALA A 244 -10.46 -6.33 -15.16
C ALA A 244 -9.97 -4.89 -14.95
N ALA A 245 -9.80 -4.48 -13.69
CA ALA A 245 -9.27 -3.16 -13.34
C ALA A 245 -7.84 -2.93 -13.86
N LEU A 246 -7.08 -4.01 -14.07
CA LEU A 246 -5.74 -3.98 -14.64
C LEU A 246 -5.72 -4.09 -16.18
N GLY A 247 -6.88 -4.14 -16.84
CA GLY A 247 -6.99 -4.18 -18.31
C GLY A 247 -7.05 -5.60 -18.90
N HIS A 248 -7.39 -6.62 -18.09
CA HIS A 248 -7.42 -8.02 -18.50
C HIS A 248 -6.10 -8.46 -19.17
N ASN A 249 -6.18 -9.29 -20.21
CA ASN A 249 -5.06 -9.83 -20.97
C ASN A 249 -4.33 -8.77 -21.80
N ARG A 250 -4.87 -7.55 -21.91
CA ARG A 250 -4.18 -6.39 -22.49
C ARG A 250 -3.36 -5.62 -21.46
N GLY A 251 -3.61 -5.88 -20.18
CA GLY A 251 -2.85 -5.34 -19.06
C GLY A 251 -1.49 -6.02 -18.90
N TRP A 252 -0.69 -5.46 -17.99
CA TRP A 252 0.68 -5.93 -17.75
C TRP A 252 0.77 -7.37 -17.23
N LEU A 253 -0.29 -7.91 -16.63
CA LEU A 253 -0.31 -9.31 -16.17
C LEU A 253 -0.31 -10.33 -17.32
N GLY A 254 -0.82 -9.94 -18.50
CA GLY A 254 -1.04 -10.85 -19.62
C GLY A 254 -2.18 -11.85 -19.36
N TYR A 255 -2.17 -12.98 -20.07
CA TYR A 255 -3.14 -14.05 -19.96
C TYR A 255 -3.01 -14.85 -18.65
N PRO A 256 -4.12 -15.41 -18.13
CA PRO A 256 -4.06 -16.45 -17.09
C PRO A 256 -3.30 -17.68 -17.60
N THR A 257 -2.47 -18.27 -16.75
CA THR A 257 -1.61 -19.43 -17.09
C THR A 257 -2.01 -20.73 -16.40
N GLY A 258 -3.06 -20.68 -15.58
CA GLY A 258 -3.58 -21.82 -14.84
C GLY A 258 -4.92 -21.51 -14.17
N PRO A 259 -5.50 -22.50 -13.48
CA PRO A 259 -6.76 -22.31 -12.77
C PRO A 259 -6.57 -21.48 -11.51
N GLU A 260 -7.67 -20.90 -11.02
CA GLU A 260 -7.73 -20.37 -9.65
C GLU A 260 -7.51 -21.51 -8.63
N THR A 261 -6.54 -21.34 -7.74
CA THR A 261 -6.18 -22.31 -6.71
C THR A 261 -6.63 -21.81 -5.33
N CYS A 262 -7.78 -22.29 -4.89
CA CYS A 262 -8.34 -22.02 -3.57
C CYS A 262 -7.88 -23.01 -2.50
N GLY A 263 -8.27 -22.77 -1.24
CA GLY A 263 -7.82 -23.58 -0.09
C GLY A 263 -6.49 -23.10 0.50
N GLN A 264 -6.15 -21.84 0.28
CA GLN A 264 -4.99 -21.19 0.88
C GLN A 264 -5.29 -20.78 2.33
N PRO A 265 -4.27 -20.39 3.13
CA PRO A 265 -4.49 -19.87 4.49
C PRO A 265 -5.56 -18.77 4.54
N SER A 266 -6.27 -18.69 5.66
CA SER A 266 -7.37 -17.72 5.84
C SER A 266 -8.49 -17.82 4.79
N GLY A 267 -8.63 -18.99 4.14
CA GLY A 267 -9.66 -19.24 3.12
C GLY A 267 -9.40 -18.54 1.79
N GLY A 268 -8.17 -18.13 1.51
CA GLY A 268 -7.84 -17.41 0.29
C GLY A 268 -7.69 -18.29 -0.95
N CYS A 269 -7.47 -17.61 -2.07
CA CYS A 269 -7.21 -18.18 -3.39
C CYS A 269 -6.09 -17.40 -4.07
N PHE A 270 -5.48 -17.96 -5.10
CA PHE A 270 -4.64 -17.20 -6.03
C PHE A 270 -4.79 -17.73 -7.44
N GLN A 271 -4.42 -16.93 -8.42
CA GLN A 271 -4.30 -17.37 -9.81
C GLN A 271 -3.01 -16.82 -10.43
N ALA A 272 -2.37 -17.67 -11.24
CA ALA A 272 -1.16 -17.32 -11.98
C ALA A 272 -1.51 -16.71 -13.34
N PHE A 273 -0.72 -15.72 -13.74
CA PHE A 273 -0.76 -15.04 -15.02
C PHE A 273 0.65 -15.02 -15.63
N GLN A 274 0.78 -14.63 -16.90
CA GLN A 274 2.08 -14.63 -17.60
C GLN A 274 3.17 -13.86 -16.85
N HIS A 275 2.81 -12.72 -16.24
CA HIS A 275 3.77 -11.80 -15.64
C HIS A 275 3.54 -11.56 -14.15
N GLY A 276 2.68 -12.35 -13.51
CA GLY A 276 2.43 -12.20 -12.09
C GLY A 276 1.38 -13.15 -11.53
N TYR A 277 0.95 -12.86 -10.31
CA TYR A 277 -0.13 -13.57 -9.63
C TYR A 277 -1.13 -12.56 -9.11
N ILE A 278 -2.41 -12.95 -9.05
CA ILE A 278 -3.40 -12.26 -8.22
C ILE A 278 -3.68 -13.15 -7.02
N PHE A 279 -3.48 -12.61 -5.82
CA PHE A 279 -3.81 -13.27 -4.56
C PHE A 279 -5.07 -12.64 -3.98
N TRP A 280 -5.96 -13.46 -3.44
CA TRP A 280 -7.19 -13.02 -2.81
C TRP A 280 -7.37 -13.67 -1.44
N SER A 281 -7.86 -12.90 -0.47
CA SER A 281 -8.43 -13.43 0.77
C SER A 281 -9.68 -12.63 1.17
N PRO A 282 -10.58 -13.20 2.00
CA PRO A 282 -11.73 -12.46 2.51
C PRO A 282 -11.35 -11.17 3.25
N THR A 283 -10.19 -11.14 3.90
CA THR A 283 -9.74 -9.99 4.70
C THR A 283 -9.01 -8.92 3.91
N THR A 284 -8.30 -9.30 2.83
CA THR A 284 -7.44 -8.37 2.09
C THR A 284 -8.03 -7.94 0.76
N GLY A 285 -8.98 -8.68 0.19
CA GLY A 285 -9.37 -8.51 -1.20
C GLY A 285 -8.32 -9.10 -2.17
N ALA A 286 -8.50 -8.85 -3.47
CA ALA A 286 -7.69 -9.40 -4.54
C ALA A 286 -6.64 -8.38 -5.02
N TRP A 287 -5.36 -8.75 -4.98
CA TRP A 287 -4.27 -7.86 -5.39
C TRP A 287 -3.23 -8.59 -6.24
N ALA A 288 -2.80 -7.92 -7.31
CA ALA A 288 -1.76 -8.40 -8.19
C ALA A 288 -0.37 -8.16 -7.59
N VAL A 289 0.54 -9.10 -7.81
CA VAL A 289 1.95 -9.01 -7.43
C VAL A 289 2.78 -9.48 -8.64
N GLY A 290 3.76 -8.66 -9.05
CA GLY A 290 4.55 -8.90 -10.26
C GLY A 290 6.05 -8.63 -10.09
N GLY A 291 6.81 -8.92 -11.15
CA GLY A 291 8.21 -8.51 -11.30
C GLY A 291 9.14 -8.94 -10.15
N ALA A 292 10.09 -8.06 -9.82
CA ALA A 292 11.08 -8.32 -8.78
C ALA A 292 10.45 -8.45 -7.38
N ILE A 293 9.39 -7.69 -7.10
CA ILE A 293 8.63 -7.78 -5.84
C ILE A 293 8.03 -9.18 -5.69
N LEU A 294 7.42 -9.73 -6.74
CA LEU A 294 6.92 -11.11 -6.73
C LEU A 294 8.03 -12.12 -6.46
N SER A 295 9.18 -11.99 -7.11
CA SER A 295 10.32 -12.89 -6.88
C SER A 295 10.79 -12.86 -5.43
N ARG A 296 10.84 -11.67 -4.81
CA ARG A 296 11.17 -11.54 -3.39
C ARG A 296 10.06 -12.08 -2.49
N TYR A 297 8.80 -11.82 -2.81
CA TYR A 297 7.67 -12.37 -2.07
C TYR A 297 7.65 -13.91 -2.13
N ALA A 298 7.99 -14.50 -3.27
CA ALA A 298 8.15 -15.93 -3.46
C ALA A 298 9.23 -16.50 -2.54
N SER A 299 10.38 -15.82 -2.41
CA SER A 299 11.46 -16.29 -1.53
C SER A 299 11.08 -16.28 -0.04
N TYR A 300 10.00 -15.59 0.34
CA TYR A 300 9.43 -15.62 1.69
C TYR A 300 8.25 -16.59 1.82
N GLY A 301 7.94 -17.39 0.79
CA GLY A 301 6.85 -18.37 0.82
C GLY A 301 5.48 -17.82 0.39
N HIS A 302 5.45 -16.71 -0.36
CA HIS A 302 4.22 -16.04 -0.79
C HIS A 302 3.26 -15.77 0.39
N ASN A 303 1.95 -15.97 0.17
CA ASN A 303 0.89 -15.72 1.13
C ASN A 303 0.89 -16.70 2.31
N ARG A 304 1.71 -17.76 2.24
CA ARG A 304 1.93 -18.71 3.34
C ARG A 304 3.10 -18.29 4.24
N GLY A 305 3.86 -17.29 3.81
CA GLY A 305 5.00 -16.73 4.51
C GLY A 305 4.63 -15.71 5.57
N ILE A 306 5.66 -15.17 6.22
CA ILE A 306 5.53 -14.13 7.26
C ILE A 306 4.91 -12.82 6.73
N LEU A 307 5.03 -12.55 5.42
CA LEU A 307 4.44 -11.36 4.81
C LEU A 307 2.93 -11.49 4.64
N GLY A 308 2.37 -12.71 4.60
CA GLY A 308 0.95 -12.93 4.36
C GLY A 308 0.48 -12.39 3.01
N TYR A 309 -0.82 -12.13 2.88
CA TYR A 309 -1.42 -11.64 1.64
C TYR A 309 -1.01 -10.18 1.32
N PRO A 310 -0.96 -9.79 0.04
CA PRO A 310 -0.94 -8.38 -0.34
C PRO A 310 -2.22 -7.67 0.14
N VAL A 311 -2.09 -6.42 0.58
CA VAL A 311 -3.21 -5.61 1.10
C VAL A 311 -3.49 -4.37 0.25
N GLY A 312 -2.75 -4.19 -0.84
CA GLY A 312 -2.88 -3.05 -1.74
C GLY A 312 -2.11 -3.25 -3.05
N PRO A 313 -2.24 -2.30 -3.98
CA PRO A 313 -1.52 -2.34 -5.25
C PRO A 313 -0.03 -2.06 -5.02
N GLU A 314 0.79 -2.46 -6.01
CA GLU A 314 2.14 -1.92 -6.14
C GLU A 314 2.06 -0.44 -6.53
N VAL A 315 2.78 0.41 -5.80
CA VAL A 315 2.86 1.86 -6.02
C VAL A 315 4.28 2.19 -6.46
N CYS A 316 4.42 2.87 -7.60
CA CYS A 316 5.71 3.29 -8.12
C CYS A 316 5.80 4.82 -8.24
N ALA A 317 6.90 5.39 -7.75
CA ALA A 317 7.22 6.81 -7.90
C ALA A 317 8.74 7.03 -7.87
N GLY A 318 9.24 7.93 -8.72
CA GLY A 318 10.67 8.31 -8.71
C GLY A 318 11.64 7.18 -9.06
N GLY A 319 11.21 6.14 -9.79
CA GLY A 319 12.05 4.98 -10.12
C GLY A 319 12.12 3.92 -9.01
N GLU A 320 11.34 4.09 -7.95
CA GLU A 320 11.12 3.12 -6.89
C GLU A 320 9.70 2.57 -6.98
N CYS A 321 9.51 1.33 -6.56
CA CYS A 321 8.21 0.68 -6.40
C CYS A 321 8.11 0.07 -5.00
N ILE A 322 6.91 0.02 -4.45
CA ILE A 322 6.65 -0.60 -3.16
C ILE A 322 5.27 -1.24 -3.14
N GLN A 323 5.15 -2.38 -2.45
CA GLN A 323 3.87 -3.01 -2.21
C GLN A 323 3.74 -3.41 -0.74
N THR A 324 2.54 -3.19 -0.20
CA THR A 324 2.19 -3.53 1.19
C THR A 324 1.55 -4.91 1.27
N PHE A 325 1.98 -5.68 2.25
CA PHE A 325 1.49 -7.00 2.63
C PHE A 325 1.04 -6.96 4.10
N GLN A 326 0.32 -7.98 4.55
CA GLN A 326 -0.17 -8.06 5.94
C GLN A 326 0.95 -7.95 6.98
N GLY A 327 2.11 -8.57 6.69
CA GLY A 327 3.25 -8.67 7.61
C GLY A 327 4.44 -7.78 7.25
N GLY A 328 4.35 -6.94 6.22
CA GLY A 328 5.43 -6.02 5.87
C GLY A 328 5.24 -5.33 4.53
N LEU A 329 6.29 -4.67 4.07
CA LEU A 329 6.35 -4.04 2.75
C LEU A 329 7.54 -4.59 1.98
N ILE A 330 7.40 -4.71 0.67
CA ILE A 330 8.54 -4.99 -0.21
C ILE A 330 8.72 -3.78 -1.12
N GLY A 331 9.87 -3.11 -0.97
CA GLY A 331 10.31 -2.07 -1.89
C GLY A 331 11.23 -2.64 -2.96
N TRP A 332 11.27 -2.00 -4.11
CA TRP A 332 12.20 -2.26 -5.19
C TRP A 332 12.72 -0.95 -5.78
N SER A 333 14.01 -0.90 -6.09
CA SER A 333 14.60 0.12 -6.95
C SER A 333 15.68 -0.49 -7.85
N SER A 334 15.98 0.17 -8.96
CA SER A 334 17.07 -0.26 -9.84
C SER A 334 18.44 -0.18 -9.15
N ALA A 335 18.61 0.72 -8.18
CA ALA A 335 19.87 0.92 -7.47
C ALA A 335 20.12 -0.12 -6.36
N GLN A 336 19.08 -0.57 -5.66
CA GLN A 336 19.22 -1.41 -4.47
C GLN A 336 18.62 -2.82 -4.63
N GLY A 337 17.88 -3.08 -5.71
CA GLY A 337 17.09 -4.30 -5.84
C GLY A 337 15.91 -4.28 -4.87
N THR A 338 15.54 -5.43 -4.33
CA THR A 338 14.38 -5.56 -3.43
C THR A 338 14.79 -5.48 -1.95
N THR A 339 14.07 -4.68 -1.18
CA THR A 339 14.23 -4.57 0.29
C THR A 339 12.92 -4.93 0.97
N VAL A 340 12.99 -5.73 2.04
CA VAL A 340 11.82 -6.06 2.87
C VAL A 340 11.84 -5.20 4.11
N TYR A 341 10.72 -4.52 4.38
CA TYR A 341 10.52 -3.69 5.55
C TYR A 341 9.49 -4.37 6.47
N ALA A 342 9.83 -4.53 7.74
CA ALA A 342 8.89 -5.07 8.72
C ALA A 342 7.75 -4.08 8.98
N MET A 343 6.58 -4.60 9.37
CA MET A 343 5.51 -3.75 9.88
C MET A 343 5.98 -3.00 11.13
N SER A 344 5.63 -1.72 11.18
CA SER A 344 5.95 -0.81 12.28
C SER A 344 4.92 0.32 12.29
N GLU A 345 5.05 1.22 13.26
CA GLU A 345 4.23 2.41 13.40
C GLU A 345 4.32 3.36 12.20
N CYS A 346 5.35 3.24 11.35
CA CYS A 346 5.39 3.94 10.06
C CYS A 346 4.17 3.60 9.18
N ASN A 347 3.64 2.39 9.28
CA ASN A 347 2.45 2.00 8.52
C ASN A 347 1.19 2.79 8.93
N ALA A 348 1.14 3.28 10.18
CA ALA A 348 0.04 4.11 10.65
C ALA A 348 -0.08 5.43 9.87
N LEU A 349 1.03 5.92 9.30
CA LEU A 349 1.04 7.08 8.40
C LEU A 349 0.45 6.73 7.02
N ASN A 350 0.58 5.48 6.57
CA ASN A 350 0.15 5.05 5.23
C ASN A 350 -1.35 4.76 5.17
N ASN A 351 -1.89 4.17 6.24
CA ASN A 351 -3.29 3.73 6.31
C ASN A 351 -4.20 4.73 7.06
N GLY A 352 -3.67 5.87 7.50
CA GLY A 352 -4.43 6.91 8.19
C GLY A 352 -4.78 6.60 9.65
N PHE A 353 -4.14 5.60 10.25
CA PHE A 353 -4.34 5.27 11.67
C PHE A 353 -3.58 6.20 12.62
N SER A 354 -2.53 6.89 12.14
CA SER A 354 -1.87 7.94 12.90
C SER A 354 -2.80 9.14 13.07
N VAL A 355 -3.01 9.59 14.31
CA VAL A 355 -3.79 10.78 14.65
C VAL A 355 -3.18 12.03 14.01
N TYR A 356 -1.85 12.08 13.93
CA TYR A 356 -1.11 13.15 13.28
C TYR A 356 -0.59 12.68 11.91
N GLY A 357 -0.85 13.47 10.88
CA GLY A 357 -0.32 13.22 9.54
C GLY A 357 1.14 13.65 9.40
N ALA A 358 1.76 13.23 8.30
CA ALA A 358 3.14 13.62 7.98
C ALA A 358 3.27 15.05 7.42
N ASN A 359 2.18 15.76 7.11
CA ASN A 359 2.16 17.14 6.61
C ASN A 359 3.18 17.43 5.48
N GLY A 360 3.31 16.51 4.53
CA GLY A 360 4.22 16.63 3.39
C GLY A 360 5.68 16.26 3.67
N SER A 361 6.07 16.03 4.92
CA SER A 361 7.44 15.68 5.32
C SER A 361 7.94 14.42 4.58
N ALA A 362 9.24 14.40 4.29
CA ALA A 362 9.90 13.24 3.72
C ALA A 362 10.17 12.20 4.81
N ARG A 363 10.36 12.66 6.05
CA ARG A 363 10.65 11.84 7.22
C ARG A 363 9.77 12.22 8.39
N VAL A 364 9.44 11.20 9.17
CA VAL A 364 8.71 11.34 10.43
C VAL A 364 9.40 10.46 11.46
N THR A 365 9.67 10.99 12.64
CA THR A 365 10.14 10.18 13.78
C THR A 365 9.05 10.10 14.80
N PHE A 366 8.58 8.90 15.12
CA PHE A 366 7.71 8.69 16.26
C PHE A 366 8.54 8.57 17.55
N ALA A 367 8.03 9.09 18.66
CA ALA A 367 8.48 8.78 20.01
C ALA A 367 7.27 8.40 20.87
N ILE A 368 7.15 7.10 21.15
CA ILE A 368 5.90 6.50 21.64
C ILE A 368 6.12 5.97 23.04
N ALA A 369 5.41 6.49 24.03
CA ALA A 369 5.29 5.84 25.34
C ALA A 369 4.03 4.97 25.39
N GLU A 370 4.04 3.90 26.18
CA GLU A 370 2.86 3.04 26.34
C GLU A 370 1.78 3.67 27.24
N ALA A 371 2.16 4.58 28.14
CA ALA A 371 1.22 5.27 29.03
C ALA A 371 1.77 6.62 29.51
N TYR A 372 0.88 7.45 30.04
CA TYR A 372 1.25 8.68 30.74
C TYR A 372 2.08 8.38 32.00
N GLY A 373 3.03 9.25 32.34
CA GLY A 373 3.94 9.04 33.47
C GLY A 373 5.10 8.08 33.21
N VAL A 374 5.13 7.42 32.04
CA VAL A 374 6.23 6.54 31.64
C VAL A 374 7.28 7.33 30.85
N THR A 375 8.55 7.17 31.21
CA THR A 375 9.66 7.84 30.52
C THR A 375 10.17 7.06 29.33
N GLY A 376 10.13 5.72 29.37
CA GLY A 376 10.59 4.89 28.26
C GLY A 376 9.75 5.12 27.00
N VAL A 377 10.43 5.39 25.87
CA VAL A 377 9.78 5.54 24.57
C VAL A 377 10.35 4.57 23.55
N THR A 378 9.52 4.11 22.63
CA THR A 378 9.95 3.52 21.37
C THR A 378 10.08 4.63 20.33
N ALA A 379 11.29 4.83 19.83
CA ALA A 379 11.58 5.77 18.77
C ALA A 379 11.62 5.06 17.42
N VAL A 380 10.80 5.49 16.47
CA VAL A 380 10.68 4.88 15.13
C VAL A 380 10.93 5.95 14.08
N ASN A 381 12.04 5.86 13.35
CA ASN A 381 12.32 6.76 12.24
C ASN A 381 11.76 6.19 10.94
N CYS A 382 10.89 6.97 10.30
CA CYS A 382 10.21 6.61 9.07
C CYS A 382 10.70 7.48 7.92
N PHE A 383 10.87 6.87 6.74
CA PHE A 383 11.15 7.57 5.50
C PHE A 383 10.26 7.04 4.37
N LYS A 384 10.08 7.84 3.31
CA LYS A 384 9.26 7.45 2.15
C LYS A 384 10.05 6.61 1.15
N VAL A 385 9.43 5.54 0.67
CA VAL A 385 9.78 4.80 -0.55
C VAL A 385 8.57 4.80 -1.44
N ALA A 386 8.70 5.32 -2.66
CA ALA A 386 7.59 5.45 -3.63
C ALA A 386 6.29 6.04 -3.02
N GLY A 387 6.42 6.97 -2.06
CA GLY A 387 5.30 7.64 -1.40
C GLY A 387 4.78 6.98 -0.12
N LEU A 388 5.16 5.74 0.19
CA LEU A 388 4.78 5.06 1.44
C LEU A 388 5.89 5.15 2.48
N PHE A 389 5.52 5.36 3.74
CA PHE A 389 6.44 5.36 4.87
C PHE A 389 6.83 3.94 5.28
N VAL A 390 8.14 3.72 5.40
CA VAL A 390 8.76 2.48 5.88
C VAL A 390 9.74 2.81 7.02
N PRO A 391 10.01 1.87 7.95
CA PRO A 391 11.00 2.07 9.00
C PRO A 391 12.41 2.13 8.42
N GLN A 392 13.18 3.12 8.86
CA GLN A 392 14.64 3.14 8.70
C GLN A 392 15.31 2.44 9.88
N TRP A 393 14.92 2.83 11.10
CA TRP A 393 15.39 2.23 12.33
C TRP A 393 14.33 2.36 13.42
N ILE A 394 14.44 1.48 14.40
CA ILE A 394 13.65 1.48 15.63
C ILE A 394 14.63 1.34 16.78
N THR A 395 14.54 2.22 17.78
CA THR A 395 15.36 2.15 18.99
C THR A 395 14.54 2.54 20.21
N ASP A 396 15.03 2.24 21.40
CA ASP A 396 14.46 2.77 22.64
C ASP A 396 14.99 4.18 22.93
N GLY A 397 14.28 4.90 23.79
CA GLY A 397 14.58 6.28 24.16
C GLY A 397 13.97 6.65 25.49
N GLN A 398 14.14 7.91 25.87
CA GLN A 398 13.53 8.48 27.06
C GLN A 398 12.81 9.79 26.72
N ALA A 399 11.60 9.96 27.25
CA ALA A 399 10.91 11.23 27.40
C ALA A 399 11.40 11.95 28.67
N GLY A 400 10.79 13.10 28.96
CA GLY A 400 10.98 13.85 30.20
C GLY A 400 10.74 12.99 31.45
N LYS A 401 11.27 13.40 32.61
CA LYS A 401 11.21 12.61 33.86
C LYS A 401 9.80 12.30 34.35
N ALA A 402 8.80 13.11 33.96
CA ALA A 402 7.39 12.87 34.25
C ALA A 402 6.64 12.20 33.08
N GLY A 403 7.35 11.77 32.03
CA GLY A 403 6.78 11.19 30.82
C GLY A 403 6.07 12.23 29.94
N PHE A 404 5.14 11.79 29.11
CA PHE A 404 4.31 12.71 28.32
C PHE A 404 3.24 13.40 29.16
N LYS A 405 2.89 14.64 28.81
CA LYS A 405 1.80 15.38 29.46
C LYS A 405 0.43 14.80 29.07
N ALA A 406 -0.44 14.58 30.06
CA ALA A 406 -1.82 14.17 29.82
C ALA A 406 -2.68 15.32 29.25
N PRO A 407 -3.80 15.03 28.56
CA PRO A 407 -4.68 16.06 28.03
C PRO A 407 -5.24 16.94 29.15
N GLY A 408 -5.27 18.26 28.93
CA GLY A 408 -5.75 19.22 29.92
C GLY A 408 -4.76 19.52 31.05
N VAL A 409 -3.64 18.79 31.16
CA VAL A 409 -2.54 19.20 32.03
C VAL A 409 -1.83 20.37 31.38
N PRO A 410 -1.80 21.56 32.02
CA PRO A 410 -1.06 22.67 31.48
C PRO A 410 0.39 22.23 31.27
N SER A 411 0.89 22.46 30.07
CA SER A 411 2.32 22.45 29.79
C SER A 411 3.04 23.64 30.42
N GLY A 412 2.50 24.18 31.53
CA GLY A 412 3.20 25.13 32.38
C GLY A 412 4.64 24.64 32.56
N PRO A 413 5.58 25.57 32.75
CA PRO A 413 6.87 25.53 32.10
C PRO A 413 7.60 24.23 32.38
N THR A 414 8.63 23.96 31.60
CA THR A 414 9.40 22.71 31.54
C THR A 414 9.85 22.15 32.92
N ARG A 415 9.73 22.93 34.01
CA ARG A 415 9.79 22.54 35.43
C ARG A 415 8.85 21.43 35.89
N TYR A 416 7.78 21.10 35.16
CA TYR A 416 6.95 19.93 35.50
C TYR A 416 7.46 18.63 34.89
N ASP A 417 8.60 18.68 34.22
CA ASP A 417 9.32 17.55 33.67
C ASP A 417 8.51 16.68 32.68
N TYR A 418 7.48 17.26 32.04
CA TYR A 418 6.70 16.57 31.01
C TYR A 418 7.25 16.85 29.61
N SER A 419 7.31 15.80 28.79
CA SER A 419 7.38 15.94 27.34
C SER A 419 6.02 16.35 26.77
N PRO A 420 5.98 17.22 25.75
CA PRO A 420 4.74 17.56 25.08
C PRO A 420 4.25 16.39 24.21
N SER A 421 2.93 16.27 24.05
CA SER A 421 2.32 15.35 23.09
C SER A 421 1.85 16.13 21.86
N GLY A 422 2.21 15.67 20.67
CA GLY A 422 1.84 16.31 19.42
C GLY A 422 2.72 15.94 18.24
N SER A 423 2.59 16.74 17.18
CA SER A 423 3.40 16.63 15.97
C SER A 423 4.12 17.94 15.75
N TYR A 424 5.45 17.92 15.72
CA TYR A 424 6.28 19.11 15.69
C TYR A 424 7.27 19.04 14.54
N THR A 425 7.46 20.15 13.83
CA THR A 425 8.55 20.29 12.87
C THR A 425 9.89 20.37 13.60
N VAL A 426 10.92 19.99 12.86
CA VAL A 426 12.32 20.25 13.20
C VAL A 426 12.91 21.11 12.08
N THR A 427 13.49 22.25 12.45
CA THR A 427 14.03 23.23 11.50
C THR A 427 15.51 23.54 11.75
N GLU A 428 15.96 23.32 12.98
CA GLU A 428 17.31 23.65 13.40
C GLU A 428 17.89 22.60 14.36
N ALA A 429 19.20 22.58 14.42
CA ALA A 429 20.02 21.67 15.20
C ALA A 429 21.17 22.43 15.86
N PHE A 430 21.79 21.80 16.85
CA PHE A 430 22.89 22.38 17.59
C PHE A 430 23.85 21.28 18.07
N GLY A 431 25.01 21.70 18.56
CA GLY A 431 25.96 20.81 19.21
C GLY A 431 27.38 21.35 19.15
N VAL A 432 28.35 20.49 19.44
CA VAL A 432 29.78 20.87 19.46
C VAL A 432 30.41 20.97 18.06
N GLY A 433 29.69 20.55 17.01
CA GLY A 433 30.14 20.63 15.63
C GLY A 433 29.19 19.93 14.66
N ASN A 434 28.97 20.51 13.48
CA ASN A 434 27.96 20.05 12.53
C ASN A 434 28.24 18.60 12.04
N PRO A 435 27.34 17.63 12.27
CA PRO A 435 27.52 16.24 11.87
C PRO A 435 27.26 15.98 10.37
N GLY A 436 27.04 17.03 9.57
CA GLY A 436 26.62 16.95 8.17
C GLY A 436 25.11 17.10 7.97
N THR A 437 24.42 17.82 8.87
CA THR A 437 22.97 18.04 8.77
C THR A 437 22.60 19.08 7.71
N ALA A 438 21.42 18.93 7.12
CA ALA A 438 20.78 19.94 6.28
C ALA A 438 19.94 20.96 7.07
N LEU A 439 19.74 20.73 8.37
CA LEU A 439 19.07 21.68 9.27
C LEU A 439 19.98 22.90 9.51
N GLN A 440 19.38 24.05 9.83
CA GLN A 440 20.16 25.19 10.32
C GLN A 440 20.92 24.75 11.57
N TYR A 441 22.26 24.89 11.58
CA TYR A 441 23.09 24.36 12.66
C TYR A 441 23.76 25.45 13.47
N THR A 442 23.57 25.43 14.79
CA THR A 442 24.25 26.31 15.74
C THR A 442 25.37 25.57 16.46
N THR A 443 26.62 25.94 16.17
CA THR A 443 27.77 25.44 16.94
C THR A 443 27.80 26.11 18.31
N LEU A 444 27.65 25.31 19.35
CA LEU A 444 27.62 25.79 20.72
C LEU A 444 29.00 26.31 21.16
N ASN A 445 29.00 27.33 22.01
CA ASN A 445 30.17 27.97 22.59
C ASN A 445 29.90 28.31 24.07
N PRO A 446 30.90 28.73 24.89
CA PRO A 446 30.72 28.98 26.32
C PRO A 446 29.57 29.94 26.70
N ASN A 447 29.15 30.81 25.79
CA ASN A 447 28.06 31.76 25.99
C ASN A 447 26.70 31.24 25.51
N SER A 448 26.63 30.07 24.86
CA SER A 448 25.37 29.53 24.32
C SER A 448 24.34 29.23 25.40
N ARG A 449 23.17 29.88 25.31
CA ARG A 449 22.02 29.72 26.21
C ARG A 449 20.74 29.48 25.43
N TRP A 450 19.79 28.80 26.08
CA TRP A 450 18.39 28.81 25.65
C TRP A 450 17.54 29.55 26.68
N GLY A 451 16.71 30.49 26.24
CA GLY A 451 15.92 31.30 27.16
C GLY A 451 14.82 30.50 27.84
N GLY A 452 14.89 30.42 29.17
CA GLY A 452 13.92 29.70 30.00
C GLY A 452 13.13 30.59 30.94
N ASN A 453 13.54 31.86 31.09
CA ASN A 453 12.86 32.83 31.94
C ASN A 453 11.63 33.45 31.22
N PRO A 454 10.40 33.27 31.73
CA PRO A 454 9.21 33.89 31.13
C PRO A 454 9.25 35.41 31.16
N TRP A 455 8.52 36.04 30.25
CA TRP A 455 8.40 37.49 30.06
C TRP A 455 9.70 38.19 29.66
N THR A 456 10.69 37.42 29.21
CA THR A 456 11.90 37.97 28.58
C THR A 456 11.80 37.88 27.05
N PRO A 457 12.50 38.76 26.31
CA PRO A 457 12.58 38.65 24.86
C PRO A 457 13.26 37.37 24.36
N THR A 458 14.04 36.70 25.21
CA THR A 458 14.79 35.48 24.86
C THR A 458 14.03 34.20 25.15
N TYR A 459 12.84 34.27 25.79
CA TYR A 459 12.08 33.07 26.16
C TYR A 459 11.84 32.13 24.97
N ASN A 460 12.18 30.87 25.16
CA ASN A 460 12.13 29.78 24.18
C ASN A 460 12.91 30.03 22.86
N THR A 461 14.00 30.78 22.96
CA THR A 461 14.92 31.05 21.84
C THR A 461 16.38 30.90 22.25
N TYR A 462 17.24 30.61 21.28
CA TYR A 462 18.69 30.64 21.48
C TYR A 462 19.17 32.08 21.65
N PHE A 463 20.10 32.29 22.57
CA PHE A 463 20.83 33.56 22.71
C PHE A 463 22.21 33.32 23.33
N GLU A 464 23.06 34.35 23.30
CA GLU A 464 24.39 34.28 23.92
C GLU A 464 24.47 35.15 25.18
N SER A 465 24.98 34.56 26.26
CA SER A 465 25.24 35.25 27.51
C SER A 465 26.34 34.54 28.31
N SER A 466 27.24 35.32 28.89
CA SER A 466 28.25 34.81 29.82
C SER A 466 27.65 34.40 31.17
N SER A 467 26.42 34.83 31.48
CA SER A 467 25.74 34.52 32.74
C SER A 467 24.74 33.37 32.57
N TRP A 468 24.57 32.57 33.62
CA TRP A 468 23.49 31.60 33.75
C TRP A 468 22.48 32.16 34.75
N VAL A 469 21.31 32.59 34.25
CA VAL A 469 20.31 33.32 35.04
C VAL A 469 19.01 32.52 35.11
N GLY A 470 18.47 32.35 36.33
CA GLY A 470 17.16 31.75 36.54
C GLY A 470 17.03 30.38 35.89
N TYR A 471 16.06 30.25 34.98
CA TYR A 471 15.73 29.00 34.27
C TYR A 471 16.36 28.89 32.88
N ASP A 472 17.21 29.84 32.47
CA ASP A 472 17.89 29.73 31.18
C ASP A 472 18.72 28.45 31.13
N GLU A 473 18.71 27.78 30.00
CA GLU A 473 19.43 26.53 29.85
C GLU A 473 20.86 26.78 29.37
N ASN A 474 21.84 26.30 30.13
CA ASN A 474 23.24 26.41 29.75
C ASN A 474 23.63 25.33 28.75
N MET A 475 23.32 25.55 27.48
CA MET A 475 23.50 24.56 26.42
C MET A 475 24.95 24.06 26.32
N TRP A 476 25.94 24.94 26.49
CA TRP A 476 27.36 24.57 26.46
C TRP A 476 27.77 23.65 27.61
N TYR A 477 27.27 23.92 28.82
CA TYR A 477 27.52 23.05 29.96
C TYR A 477 26.96 21.65 29.70
N PHE A 478 25.74 21.53 29.19
CA PHE A 478 25.13 20.23 28.84
C PHE A 478 25.83 19.53 27.67
N ALA A 479 26.43 20.28 26.75
CA ALA A 479 27.20 19.71 25.63
C ALA A 479 28.58 19.17 26.07
N THR A 480 29.22 19.84 27.04
CA THR A 480 30.62 19.56 27.42
C THR A 480 30.78 18.80 28.74
N ARG A 481 29.73 18.69 29.56
CA ARG A 481 29.74 17.83 30.75
C ARG A 481 29.87 16.36 30.35
N SER A 482 30.30 15.52 31.29
CA SER A 482 30.63 14.10 31.05
C SER A 482 29.47 13.23 30.53
N THR A 483 28.23 13.65 30.72
CA THR A 483 27.05 12.95 30.19
C THR A 483 26.75 13.35 28.74
N HIS A 484 27.30 14.46 28.25
CA HIS A 484 27.27 14.85 26.83
C HIS A 484 25.89 14.98 26.19
N ASP A 485 24.86 15.35 26.95
CA ASP A 485 23.46 15.36 26.48
C ASP A 485 23.28 16.20 25.22
N TYR A 486 23.91 17.38 25.16
CA TYR A 486 23.81 18.33 24.03
C TYR A 486 25.04 18.33 23.14
N ARG A 487 25.79 17.23 23.14
CA ARG A 487 26.91 17.08 22.21
C ARG A 487 26.40 17.12 20.77
N GLN A 488 25.23 16.54 20.51
CA GLN A 488 24.37 16.86 19.36
C GLN A 488 22.90 16.97 19.79
N GLY A 489 22.13 17.78 19.09
CA GLY A 489 20.69 17.86 19.30
C GLY A 489 19.94 18.57 18.18
N ALA A 490 18.63 18.35 18.15
CA ALA A 490 17.68 19.03 17.27
C ALA A 490 16.64 19.77 18.10
N VAL A 491 16.20 20.93 17.60
CA VAL A 491 15.12 21.69 18.23
C VAL A 491 13.78 21.13 17.78
N ILE A 492 12.96 20.72 18.74
CA ILE A 492 11.56 20.37 18.51
C ILE A 492 10.77 21.66 18.61
N ASN A 493 10.02 22.03 17.57
CA ASN A 493 9.32 23.31 17.48
C ASN A 493 8.05 23.38 18.35
N TYR A 494 8.17 22.94 19.60
CA TYR A 494 7.15 23.06 20.61
C TYR A 494 7.14 24.48 21.20
N ASN A 495 5.96 25.11 21.24
CA ASN A 495 5.75 26.47 21.76
C ASN A 495 6.66 27.53 21.10
N ARG A 496 6.88 27.39 19.79
CA ARG A 496 7.69 28.31 18.98
C ARG A 496 7.45 28.17 17.48
N PRO A 497 7.85 29.17 16.68
CA PRO A 497 7.77 29.09 15.23
C PRO A 497 8.62 27.94 14.66
N PRO A 498 8.21 27.36 13.52
CA PRO A 498 7.06 27.75 12.70
C PRO A 498 5.72 27.15 13.16
N ASP A 499 5.70 26.24 14.14
CA ASP A 499 4.48 25.49 14.49
C ASP A 499 3.50 26.30 15.35
N SER A 500 3.97 27.31 16.09
CA SER A 500 3.13 28.17 16.94
C SER A 500 3.84 29.49 17.28
N GLU A 501 3.10 30.50 17.73
CA GLU A 501 3.71 31.64 18.40
C GLU A 501 4.25 31.22 19.78
N ILE A 502 5.28 31.93 20.27
CA ILE A 502 5.81 31.67 21.60
C ILE A 502 4.80 32.17 22.64
N VAL A 503 4.18 31.24 23.37
CA VAL A 503 3.37 31.53 24.54
C VAL A 503 4.25 31.45 25.77
N GLN A 504 4.34 32.59 26.46
CA GLN A 504 5.15 32.72 27.66
C GLN A 504 4.64 31.79 28.78
N ASP A 505 5.57 31.19 29.53
CA ASP A 505 5.30 30.18 30.57
C ASP A 505 4.61 28.88 30.07
N ALA A 506 4.56 28.63 28.76
CA ALA A 506 3.93 27.42 28.18
C ALA A 506 4.91 26.28 27.82
N GLY A 507 6.12 26.35 28.38
CA GLY A 507 7.21 25.40 28.17
C GLY A 507 8.27 25.91 27.20
N PHE A 508 9.53 25.53 27.42
CA PHE A 508 10.68 25.94 26.62
C PHE A 508 11.69 24.80 26.51
N ALA A 509 12.64 24.92 25.57
CA ALA A 509 13.77 24.01 25.42
C ALA A 509 13.37 22.54 25.30
N ILE A 510 12.45 22.23 24.39
CA ILE A 510 12.14 20.84 24.06
C ILE A 510 13.05 20.44 22.89
N PHE A 511 13.96 19.52 23.17
CA PHE A 511 14.93 19.05 22.19
C PHE A 511 14.82 17.54 21.95
N LEU A 512 15.36 17.10 20.83
CA LEU A 512 15.84 15.73 20.66
C LEU A 512 17.35 15.76 20.87
N HIS A 513 17.89 14.93 21.77
CA HIS A 513 19.31 15.00 22.13
C HIS A 513 19.92 13.64 22.48
N GLU A 514 21.26 13.62 22.61
CA GLU A 514 22.09 12.44 22.92
C GLU A 514 22.00 12.06 24.40
N ASN A 515 22.68 10.98 24.83
CA ASN A 515 22.61 10.47 26.21
C ASN A 515 21.18 10.07 26.62
N LYS A 516 20.77 8.86 26.22
CA LYS A 516 19.48 8.19 26.47
C LYS A 516 19.10 8.10 27.97
N SER A 517 18.82 9.24 28.58
CA SER A 517 18.50 9.43 29.99
C SER A 517 17.39 10.50 30.10
N PRO A 518 16.40 10.33 30.99
CA PRO A 518 15.33 11.30 31.13
C PRO A 518 15.85 12.67 31.58
N THR A 519 15.49 13.72 30.84
CA THR A 519 15.73 15.12 31.21
C THR A 519 14.42 15.78 31.64
N ALA A 520 14.34 17.11 31.69
CA ALA A 520 13.10 17.78 32.09
C ALA A 520 11.97 17.44 31.11
N GLY A 521 12.00 17.92 29.86
CA GLY A 521 10.93 17.67 28.89
C GLY A 521 11.38 17.08 27.54
N CYS A 522 12.69 16.92 27.32
CA CYS A 522 13.23 16.55 26.02
C CYS A 522 13.05 15.06 25.71
N LEU A 523 13.26 14.73 24.44
CA LEU A 523 13.48 13.37 23.98
C LEU A 523 14.98 13.08 23.96
N ALA A 524 15.39 11.99 24.62
CA ALA A 524 16.77 11.52 24.65
C ALA A 524 16.88 10.15 23.99
N LEU A 525 17.73 10.03 22.97
CA LEU A 525 17.99 8.78 22.25
C LEU A 525 19.46 8.37 22.36
N ASP A 526 19.80 7.21 21.81
CA ASP A 526 21.19 6.82 21.62
C ASP A 526 21.93 7.79 20.69
N ASP A 527 23.22 8.04 20.98
CA ASP A 527 24.05 9.00 20.25
C ASP A 527 24.03 8.76 18.73
N TRP A 528 24.14 7.49 18.31
CA TRP A 528 24.11 7.12 16.89
C TRP A 528 22.77 7.48 16.22
N ALA A 529 21.65 7.36 16.94
CA ALA A 529 20.31 7.61 16.41
C ALA A 529 20.07 9.11 16.25
N VAL A 530 20.59 9.93 17.16
CA VAL A 530 20.55 11.39 17.06
C VAL A 530 21.40 11.87 15.89
N VAL A 531 22.63 11.35 15.75
CA VAL A 531 23.51 11.70 14.62
C VAL A 531 22.87 11.30 13.28
N ASP A 532 22.34 10.07 13.17
CA ASP A 532 21.65 9.63 11.95
C ASP A 532 20.41 10.48 11.64
N PHE A 533 19.60 10.79 12.67
CA PHE A 533 18.46 11.69 12.55
C PHE A 533 18.90 13.06 11.99
N LEU A 534 19.96 13.65 12.55
CA LEU A 534 20.45 14.96 12.12
C LEU A 534 20.98 14.94 10.69
N GLN A 535 21.75 13.92 10.32
CA GLN A 535 22.33 13.80 8.99
C GLN A 535 21.27 13.66 7.88
N ARG A 536 20.10 13.11 8.21
CA ARG A 536 19.08 12.76 7.21
C ARG A 536 17.86 13.67 7.23
N SER A 537 17.60 14.34 8.34
CA SER A 537 16.47 15.24 8.47
C SER A 537 16.68 16.52 7.68
N ARG A 538 15.58 17.07 7.16
CA ARG A 538 15.53 18.35 6.46
C ARG A 538 14.57 19.29 7.18
N PRO A 539 14.70 20.61 6.99
CA PRO A 539 13.76 21.55 7.57
C PRO A 539 12.31 21.21 7.20
N GLY A 540 11.47 21.04 8.21
CA GLY A 540 10.06 20.65 8.04
C GLY A 540 9.78 19.15 8.18
N ASP A 541 10.79 18.29 8.33
CA ASP A 541 10.58 16.94 8.84
C ASP A 541 10.04 16.98 10.28
N ARG A 542 9.34 15.93 10.70
CA ARG A 542 8.54 15.96 11.93
C ARG A 542 8.92 14.92 12.96
N ILE A 543 8.73 15.30 14.22
CA ILE A 543 8.68 14.39 15.36
C ILE A 543 7.22 14.33 15.82
N ILE A 544 6.64 13.12 15.83
CA ILE A 544 5.33 12.84 16.40
C ILE A 544 5.56 12.11 17.72
N MET A 545 5.20 12.73 18.82
CA MET A 545 5.56 12.25 20.15
C MET A 545 4.36 12.26 21.09
N GLY A 546 4.23 11.24 21.93
CA GLY A 546 3.08 11.07 22.81
C GLY A 546 2.88 9.64 23.28
N VAL A 547 1.73 9.38 23.89
CA VAL A 547 1.35 8.03 24.31
C VAL A 547 0.65 7.27 23.20
N ARG A 548 0.88 5.95 23.10
CA ARG A 548 0.37 5.10 22.02
C ARG A 548 -1.13 5.27 21.78
N GLY A 549 -1.92 5.30 22.85
CA GLY A 549 -3.39 5.45 22.78
C GLY A 549 -3.89 6.77 22.20
N ASP A 550 -3.04 7.81 22.18
CA ASP A 550 -3.39 9.13 21.63
C ASP A 550 -2.72 9.41 20.28
N LEU A 551 -1.71 8.61 19.91
CA LEU A 551 -1.03 8.71 18.62
C LEU A 551 -1.71 7.89 17.52
N PHE A 552 -2.42 6.82 17.88
CA PHE A 552 -2.98 5.87 16.91
C PHE A 552 -4.46 5.57 17.20
N ARG A 553 -5.26 5.42 16.14
CA ARG A 553 -6.71 5.17 16.18
C ARG A 553 -7.10 3.70 16.16
#